data_AF-A0A2E8GPI5-F1
#
_entry.id   AF-A0A2E8GPI5-F1
#
_cell.length_a   1.000
_cell.length_b   1.000
_cell.length_c   1.000
_cell.angle_alpha   90.00
_cell.angle_beta   90.00
_cell.angle_gamma   90.00
#
_symmetry.space_group_name_H-M   'P 1'
#
loop_
_entity.id
_entity.type
_entity.pdbx_description
1 polymer ?
#
loop_
_entity_poly.entity_id
_entity_poly.type
_entity_poly.pdbx_seq_one_letter_code
_entity_poly.pdbx_strand_id
1 'polypeptide(L)'
;MQIPGQLELQTTDTLRSGQFYAVEVVHRCYRINEPDHFLQDQVSAFFAYLDKAGQLRHFNRPRAQAAASTPLLDLLKIPGTKSLRFQEASATSLDQLRTEGVKPESPEEQQSLEVMQMVVQAFSGQQTEDTGVEHSLESLRLEQGLEYLDPPDLKH
;
A
#
# COMPACT_ATOMS: atom_id res chain seq x y z
N MET A 1 -8.69 3.91 -3.36
CA MET A 1 -9.02 2.53 -3.75
C MET A 1 -10.00 2.00 -2.73
N GLN A 2 -11.11 1.38 -3.17
CA GLN A 2 -12.06 0.72 -2.26
C GLN A 2 -11.86 -0.78 -2.43
N ILE A 3 -11.39 -1.43 -1.38
CA ILE A 3 -11.07 -2.86 -1.40
C ILE A 3 -12.37 -3.63 -1.17
N PRO A 4 -12.72 -4.60 -2.04
CA PRO A 4 -13.88 -5.45 -1.82
C PRO A 4 -13.81 -6.18 -0.48
N GLY A 5 -14.88 -6.10 0.32
CA GLY A 5 -14.92 -6.73 1.66
C GLY A 5 -14.83 -8.27 1.66
N GLN A 6 -14.89 -8.89 0.48
CA GLN A 6 -14.73 -10.34 0.28
C GLN A 6 -13.27 -10.79 0.38
N LEU A 7 -12.31 -9.86 0.25
CA LEU A 7 -10.89 -10.16 0.32
C LEU A 7 -10.41 -10.20 1.78
N GLU A 8 -9.77 -11.31 2.14
CA GLU A 8 -9.11 -11.50 3.42
C GLU A 8 -7.73 -10.84 3.39
N LEU A 9 -7.63 -9.66 4.00
CA LEU A 9 -6.40 -8.90 4.15
C LEU A 9 -5.99 -8.87 5.62
N GLN A 10 -4.72 -9.20 5.89
CA GLN A 10 -4.18 -9.19 7.25
C GLN A 10 -3.16 -8.06 7.42
N THR A 11 -3.44 -7.14 8.34
CA THR A 11 -2.48 -6.09 8.71
C THR A 11 -1.18 -6.71 9.21
N THR A 12 -0.04 -6.21 8.72
CA THR A 12 1.30 -6.71 9.08
C THR A 12 2.31 -5.58 9.21
N ASP A 13 3.24 -5.73 10.15
CA ASP A 13 4.41 -4.86 10.32
C ASP A 13 5.69 -5.47 9.73
N THR A 14 5.60 -6.67 9.15
CA THR A 14 6.68 -7.35 8.44
C THR A 14 6.27 -7.60 7.01
N LEU A 15 7.01 -7.02 6.07
CA LEU A 15 6.80 -7.19 4.64
C LEU A 15 7.77 -8.21 4.09
N ARG A 16 7.29 -9.13 3.27
CA ARG A 16 8.09 -10.20 2.67
C ARG A 16 8.06 -10.01 1.16
N SER A 17 9.23 -10.05 0.54
CA SER A 17 9.31 -10.03 -0.91
C SER A 17 8.63 -11.27 -1.50
N GLY A 18 8.04 -11.14 -2.68
CA GLY A 18 7.19 -12.18 -3.28
C GLY A 18 5.73 -12.15 -2.84
N GLN A 19 5.34 -11.21 -1.96
CA GLN A 19 3.96 -11.07 -1.46
C GLN A 19 3.23 -9.86 -2.03
N PHE A 20 1.91 -9.87 -1.88
CA PHE A 20 1.02 -8.81 -2.32
C PHE A 20 0.40 -8.08 -1.13
N TYR A 21 0.36 -6.76 -1.23
CA TYR A 21 -0.05 -5.87 -0.15
C TYR A 21 -1.06 -4.84 -0.63
N ALA A 22 -2.13 -4.66 0.13
CA ALA A 22 -2.85 -3.40 0.15
C ALA A 22 -2.08 -2.41 1.02
N VAL A 23 -1.81 -1.23 0.48
CA VAL A 23 -1.03 -0.18 1.12
C VAL A 23 -1.94 1.03 1.31
N GLU A 24 -2.03 1.52 2.53
CA GLU A 24 -2.73 2.75 2.89
C GLU A 24 -1.75 3.74 3.50
N VAL A 25 -1.69 4.94 2.92
CA VAL A 25 -0.91 6.08 3.39
C VAL A 25 -1.88 7.16 3.81
N VAL A 26 -1.79 7.60 5.06
CA VAL A 26 -2.50 8.77 5.56
C VAL A 26 -1.48 9.87 5.78
N HIS A 27 -1.59 10.96 5.03
CA HIS A 27 -0.69 12.10 5.16
C HIS A 27 -1.45 13.37 5.55
N ARG A 28 -0.84 14.16 6.42
CA ARG A 28 -1.32 15.49 6.79
C ARG A 28 -0.95 16.47 5.70
N CYS A 29 -1.97 17.13 5.16
CA CYS A 29 -1.75 18.23 4.23
C CYS A 29 -1.58 19.52 5.03
N TYR A 30 -0.51 20.28 4.75
CA TYR A 30 -0.33 21.62 5.30
C TYR A 30 -0.61 22.66 4.21
N ARG A 31 -1.49 23.62 4.48
CA ARG A 31 -1.58 24.85 3.68
C ARG A 31 -0.65 25.88 4.29
N ILE A 32 0.28 26.38 3.48
CA ILE A 32 1.28 27.37 3.91
C ILE A 32 0.64 28.73 4.27
N ASN A 33 -0.62 28.98 3.88
CA ASN A 33 -1.22 30.32 3.91
C ASN A 33 -2.42 30.50 4.86
N GLU A 34 -2.85 29.49 5.64
CA GLU A 34 -3.97 29.63 6.59
C GLU A 34 -3.65 28.91 7.91
N PRO A 35 -3.25 29.65 8.97
CA PRO A 35 -2.76 29.04 10.21
C PRO A 35 -3.82 28.29 11.03
N ASP A 36 -5.11 28.51 10.80
CA ASP A 36 -6.20 27.95 11.62
C ASP A 36 -6.98 26.81 10.94
N HIS A 37 -6.64 26.44 9.70
CA HIS A 37 -7.27 25.31 9.00
C HIS A 37 -6.28 24.14 8.89
N PHE A 38 -6.24 23.30 9.93
CA PHE A 38 -5.72 21.95 9.79
C PHE A 38 -6.53 21.24 8.70
N LEU A 39 -5.89 20.89 7.59
CA LEU A 39 -6.59 20.14 6.54
C LEU A 39 -6.94 18.74 7.06
N GLN A 40 -8.08 18.26 6.58
CA GLN A 40 -8.49 16.87 6.68
C GLN A 40 -7.36 15.96 6.21
N ASP A 41 -7.06 14.92 7.00
CA ASP A 41 -6.09 13.88 6.62
C ASP A 41 -6.44 13.34 5.23
N GLN A 42 -5.46 13.32 4.33
CA GLN A 42 -5.65 12.73 3.00
C GLN A 42 -5.23 11.26 3.06
N VAL A 43 -6.12 10.40 2.57
CA VAL A 43 -5.90 8.95 2.49
C VAL A 43 -5.59 8.58 1.04
N SER A 44 -4.45 7.93 0.82
CA SER A 44 -4.06 7.33 -0.44
C SER A 44 -3.94 5.82 -0.26
N ALA A 45 -4.57 5.04 -1.13
CA ALA A 45 -4.54 3.58 -1.04
C ALA A 45 -4.34 2.93 -2.40
N PHE A 46 -3.48 1.91 -2.45
CA PHE A 46 -3.17 1.14 -3.66
C PHE A 46 -2.82 -0.31 -3.31
N PHE A 47 -2.77 -1.17 -4.33
CA PHE A 47 -2.42 -2.58 -4.20
C PHE A 47 -1.15 -2.87 -4.97
N ALA A 48 -0.21 -3.57 -4.36
CA ALA A 48 1.12 -3.75 -4.92
C ALA A 48 1.72 -5.13 -4.63
N TYR A 49 2.62 -5.56 -5.49
CA TYR A 49 3.52 -6.68 -5.28
C TYR A 49 4.88 -6.17 -4.79
N LEU A 50 5.45 -6.75 -3.74
CA LEU A 50 6.79 -6.39 -3.25
C LEU A 50 7.85 -7.29 -3.88
N ASP A 51 8.71 -6.72 -4.72
CA ASP A 51 9.85 -7.46 -5.29
C ASP A 51 11.06 -7.50 -4.33
N LYS A 52 12.04 -8.37 -4.62
CA LYS A 52 13.24 -8.54 -3.77
C LYS A 52 14.16 -7.33 -3.72
N ALA A 53 14.00 -6.38 -4.64
CA ALA A 53 14.73 -5.12 -4.65
C ALA A 53 14.07 -4.06 -3.75
N GLY A 54 13.03 -4.44 -3.00
CA GLY A 54 12.28 -3.53 -2.13
C GLY A 54 11.39 -2.56 -2.92
N GLN A 55 10.98 -2.92 -4.13
CA GLN A 55 10.07 -2.12 -4.93
C GLN A 55 8.64 -2.64 -4.83
N LEU A 56 7.70 -1.73 -4.58
CA LEU A 56 6.28 -1.98 -4.68
C LEU A 56 5.85 -1.75 -6.12
N ARG A 57 5.57 -2.84 -6.82
CA ARG A 57 5.08 -2.88 -8.20
C ARG A 57 3.56 -2.80 -8.21
N HIS A 58 3.00 -1.79 -8.86
CA HIS A 58 1.55 -1.54 -8.84
C HIS A 58 1.06 -0.92 -10.14
N PHE A 59 -0.26 -0.81 -10.28
CA PHE A 59 -0.89 -0.03 -11.34
C PHE A 59 -1.76 1.05 -10.74
N ASN A 60 -1.67 2.28 -11.29
CA ASN A 60 -2.43 3.42 -10.79
C ASN A 60 -3.88 3.47 -11.29
N ARG A 61 -4.18 2.74 -12.38
CA ARG A 61 -5.49 2.76 -13.03
C ARG A 61 -5.73 1.51 -13.87
N PRO A 62 -7.00 1.16 -14.12
CA PRO A 62 -7.38 0.17 -15.13
C PRO A 62 -6.70 0.41 -16.48
N ARG A 63 -6.35 -0.68 -17.18
CA ARG A 63 -5.77 -0.66 -18.54
C ARG A 63 -4.47 0.13 -18.69
N ALA A 64 -3.76 0.39 -17.60
CA ALA A 64 -2.41 0.93 -17.66
C ALA A 64 -1.49 -0.02 -18.45
N GLN A 65 -0.67 0.54 -19.34
CA GLN A 65 0.19 -0.24 -20.24
C GLN A 65 1.46 -0.77 -19.56
N ALA A 66 1.85 -0.18 -18.42
CA ALA A 66 3.04 -0.56 -17.67
C ALA A 66 2.78 -0.38 -16.16
N ALA A 67 3.43 -1.24 -15.37
CA ALA A 67 3.42 -1.13 -13.92
C ALA A 67 4.30 0.04 -13.47
N ALA A 68 3.83 0.77 -12.47
CA ALA A 68 4.64 1.70 -11.70
C ALA A 68 5.50 0.94 -10.69
N SER A 69 6.59 1.57 -10.25
CA SER A 69 7.50 1.05 -9.25
C SER A 69 7.71 2.14 -8.20
N THR A 70 7.41 1.82 -6.95
CA THR A 70 7.63 2.73 -5.82
C THR A 70 8.55 2.07 -4.82
N PRO A 71 9.75 2.62 -4.54
CA PRO A 71 10.61 2.08 -3.51
C PRO A 71 9.91 2.09 -2.14
N LEU A 72 9.99 0.99 -1.39
CA LEU A 72 9.40 0.89 -0.06
C LEU A 72 9.88 2.01 0.88
N LEU A 73 11.18 2.34 0.79
CA LEU A 73 11.79 3.41 1.57
C LEU A 73 11.22 4.79 1.24
N ASP A 74 10.79 5.03 0.00
CA ASP A 74 10.23 6.33 -0.38
C ASP A 74 8.87 6.56 0.28
N LEU A 75 8.07 5.51 0.45
CA LEU A 75 6.81 5.60 1.19
C LEU A 75 7.02 5.97 2.65
N LEU A 76 8.05 5.42 3.27
CA LEU A 76 8.40 5.73 4.66
C LEU A 76 8.85 7.19 4.82
N LYS A 77 9.40 7.79 3.75
CA LYS A 77 9.95 9.15 3.74
C LYS A 77 8.95 10.22 3.34
N ILE A 78 7.69 9.88 3.04
CA ILE A 78 6.67 10.87 2.68
C ILE A 78 6.50 11.86 3.85
N PRO A 79 6.80 13.16 3.66
CA PRO A 79 6.67 14.15 4.73
C PRO A 79 5.22 14.28 5.21
N GLY A 80 5.03 14.43 6.52
CA GLY A 80 3.70 14.55 7.10
C GLY A 80 2.88 13.25 7.09
N THR A 81 3.50 12.10 6.83
CA THR A 81 2.83 10.80 6.98
C THR A 81 2.41 10.60 8.43
N LYS A 82 1.10 10.52 8.66
CA LYS A 82 0.48 10.24 9.96
C LYS A 82 0.43 8.75 10.22
N SER A 83 0.08 7.96 9.22
CA SER A 83 0.08 6.51 9.32
C SER A 83 0.38 5.86 7.97
N LEU A 84 1.13 4.76 8.02
CA LEU A 84 1.38 3.89 6.90
C LEU A 84 0.99 2.47 7.32
N ARG A 85 0.02 1.88 6.62
CA ARG A 85 -0.51 0.55 6.92
C ARG A 85 -0.33 -0.35 5.72
N PHE A 86 0.14 -1.56 5.98
CA PHE A 86 0.23 -2.64 5.01
C PHE A 86 -0.67 -3.78 5.44
N GLN A 87 -1.41 -4.34 4.49
CA GLN A 87 -2.23 -5.52 4.70
C GLN A 87 -1.88 -6.55 3.64
N GLU A 88 -1.38 -7.70 4.08
CA GLU A 88 -1.00 -8.81 3.21
C GLU A 88 -2.24 -9.53 2.72
N ALA A 89 -2.28 -9.84 1.42
CA ALA A 89 -3.36 -10.62 0.83
C ALA A 89 -3.14 -12.12 1.10
N SER A 90 -4.18 -12.79 1.62
CA SER A 90 -4.13 -14.25 1.82
C SER A 90 -4.07 -15.01 0.48
N ALA A 91 -3.57 -16.24 0.50
CA ALA A 91 -3.57 -17.11 -0.68
C ALA A 91 -4.99 -17.27 -1.27
N THR A 92 -6.00 -17.41 -0.41
CA THR A 92 -7.42 -17.45 -0.79
C THR A 92 -7.83 -16.19 -1.56
N SER A 93 -7.46 -15.01 -1.06
CA SER A 93 -7.75 -13.73 -1.71
C SER A 93 -7.07 -13.61 -3.07
N LEU A 94 -5.81 -14.06 -3.18
CA LEU A 94 -5.09 -14.07 -4.45
C LEU A 94 -5.76 -14.99 -5.47
N ASP A 95 -6.23 -16.16 -5.05
CA ASP A 95 -6.95 -17.08 -5.94
C ASP A 95 -8.31 -16.53 -6.37
N GLN A 96 -9.04 -15.86 -5.48
CA GLN A 96 -10.27 -15.16 -5.84
C GLN A 96 -10.03 -14.04 -6.86
N LEU A 97 -8.92 -13.29 -6.72
CA LEU A 97 -8.53 -12.26 -7.68
C LEU A 97 -8.17 -12.88 -9.04
N ARG A 98 -7.47 -14.02 -9.07
CA ARG A 98 -7.11 -14.73 -10.32
C ARG A 98 -8.31 -15.29 -11.06
N THR A 99 -9.32 -15.77 -10.34
CA THR A 99 -10.45 -16.52 -10.90
C THR A 99 -11.71 -15.69 -11.12
N GLU A 100 -11.61 -14.36 -10.97
CA GLU A 100 -12.76 -13.43 -11.04
C GLU A 100 -13.88 -13.79 -10.04
N GLY A 101 -13.52 -14.44 -8.93
CA GLY A 101 -14.46 -14.89 -7.91
C GLY A 101 -15.06 -13.76 -7.06
N VAL A 102 -14.45 -12.57 -7.09
CA VAL A 102 -14.90 -11.38 -6.37
C VAL A 102 -15.91 -10.60 -7.19
N LYS A 103 -17.07 -10.33 -6.62
CA LYS A 103 -18.10 -9.50 -7.25
C LYS A 103 -18.06 -8.10 -6.64
N PRO A 104 -17.77 -7.05 -7.42
CA PRO A 104 -17.78 -5.69 -6.92
C PRO A 104 -19.21 -5.24 -6.62
N GLU A 105 -19.40 -4.51 -5.52
CA GLU A 105 -20.71 -3.98 -5.11
C GLU A 105 -20.92 -2.54 -5.61
N SER A 106 -19.85 -1.87 -6.07
CA SER A 106 -19.89 -0.52 -6.62
C SER A 106 -18.98 -0.37 -7.86
N PRO A 107 -19.18 0.69 -8.69
CA PRO A 107 -18.27 0.99 -9.79
C PRO A 107 -16.83 1.29 -9.35
N GLU A 108 -16.66 1.84 -8.14
CA GLU A 108 -15.35 2.17 -7.56
C GLU A 108 -14.61 0.90 -7.10
N GLU A 109 -15.35 -0.06 -6.54
CA GLU A 109 -14.83 -1.39 -6.25
C GLU A 109 -14.50 -2.15 -7.53
N GLN A 110 -15.29 -2.00 -8.59
CA GLN A 110 -15.00 -2.63 -9.88
C GLN A 110 -13.67 -2.14 -10.46
N GLN A 111 -13.42 -0.83 -10.45
CA GLN A 111 -12.14 -0.29 -10.89
C GLN A 111 -10.98 -0.74 -10.00
N SER A 112 -11.20 -0.78 -8.68
CA SER A 112 -10.19 -1.24 -7.71
C SER A 112 -9.86 -2.72 -7.94
N LEU A 113 -10.87 -3.55 -8.15
CA LEU A 113 -10.74 -4.97 -8.44
C LEU A 113 -9.96 -5.21 -9.74
N GLU A 114 -10.29 -4.50 -10.82
CA GLU A 114 -9.57 -4.61 -12.10
C GLU A 114 -8.08 -4.31 -11.91
N VAL A 115 -7.73 -3.26 -11.15
CA VAL A 115 -6.33 -2.92 -10.83
C VAL A 115 -5.66 -4.02 -10.01
N MET A 116 -6.33 -4.54 -8.98
CA MET A 116 -5.79 -5.61 -8.13
C MET A 116 -5.52 -6.88 -8.94
N GLN A 117 -6.45 -7.25 -9.83
CA GLN A 117 -6.32 -8.38 -10.75
C GLN A 117 -5.15 -8.18 -11.71
N MET A 118 -4.98 -6.98 -12.28
CA MET A 118 -3.83 -6.67 -13.13
C MET A 118 -2.50 -6.87 -12.40
N VAL A 119 -2.39 -6.42 -11.13
CA VAL A 119 -1.18 -6.63 -10.32
C VAL A 119 -0.93 -8.13 -10.10
N VAL A 120 -1.96 -8.88 -9.68
CA VAL A 120 -1.82 -10.32 -9.43
C VAL A 120 -1.42 -11.07 -10.70
N GLN A 121 -2.05 -10.77 -11.84
CA GLN A 121 -1.75 -11.40 -13.12
C GLN A 121 -0.32 -11.08 -13.60
N ALA A 122 0.13 -9.83 -13.45
CA ALA A 122 1.44 -9.41 -13.89
C ALA A 122 2.59 -10.06 -13.09
N PHE A 123 2.39 -10.31 -11.80
CA PHE A 123 3.49 -10.68 -10.89
C PHE A 123 3.36 -12.09 -10.26
N SER A 124 2.26 -12.81 -10.45
CA SER A 124 2.12 -14.19 -9.91
C SER A 124 3.22 -15.15 -10.40
N GLY A 125 3.75 -14.94 -11.61
CA GLY A 125 4.86 -15.76 -12.14
C GLY A 125 6.24 -15.45 -11.55
N GLN A 126 6.39 -14.36 -10.81
CA GLN A 126 7.69 -13.89 -10.28
C GLN A 126 7.90 -14.21 -8.79
N GLN A 127 6.84 -14.64 -8.09
CA GLN A 127 6.87 -14.83 -6.63
C GLN A 127 8.03 -15.71 -6.16
N THR A 128 8.30 -16.83 -6.84
CA THR A 128 9.35 -17.78 -6.45
C THR A 128 10.76 -17.18 -6.57
N GLU A 129 10.99 -16.30 -7.54
CA GLU A 129 12.30 -15.68 -7.77
C GLU A 129 12.60 -14.50 -6.83
N ASP A 130 11.54 -13.90 -6.28
CA ASP A 130 11.65 -12.76 -5.39
C ASP A 130 11.47 -13.11 -3.91
N THR A 131 10.97 -14.30 -3.58
CA THR A 131 10.79 -14.71 -2.18
C THR A 131 12.13 -14.77 -1.44
N GLY A 132 12.16 -14.27 -0.21
CA GLY A 132 13.27 -14.51 0.73
C GLY A 132 13.88 -13.28 1.39
N VAL A 133 13.41 -12.08 1.06
CA VAL A 133 13.78 -10.83 1.76
C VAL A 133 12.63 -10.43 2.67
N GLU A 134 12.94 -10.13 3.91
CA GLU A 134 11.97 -9.63 4.89
C GLU A 134 12.36 -8.24 5.37
N HIS A 135 11.37 -7.39 5.50
CA HIS A 135 11.49 -6.00 5.92
C HIS A 135 10.57 -5.76 7.12
N SER A 136 11.16 -5.58 8.30
CA SER A 136 10.44 -5.05 9.46
C SER A 136 10.23 -3.55 9.28
N LEU A 137 8.98 -3.08 9.32
CA LEU A 137 8.67 -1.66 9.21
C LEU A 137 9.27 -0.85 10.35
N GLU A 138 9.33 -1.41 11.55
CA GLU A 138 9.96 -0.78 12.71
C GLU A 138 11.47 -0.61 12.47
N SER A 139 12.15 -1.67 12.06
CA SER A 139 13.59 -1.63 11.79
C SER A 139 13.91 -0.65 10.67
N LEU A 140 13.14 -0.65 9.58
CA LEU A 140 13.32 0.30 8.49
C LEU A 140 13.10 1.75 8.94
N ARG A 141 12.13 2.02 9.82
CA ARG A 141 11.93 3.37 10.38
C ARG A 141 13.12 3.81 11.22
N LEU A 142 13.59 2.93 12.11
CA LEU A 142 14.75 3.19 12.98
C LEU A 142 16.01 3.47 12.16
N GLU A 143 16.31 2.63 11.17
CA GLU A 143 17.48 2.79 10.28
C GLU A 143 17.46 4.11 9.50
N GLN A 144 16.27 4.60 9.16
CA GLN A 144 16.10 5.84 8.41
C GLN A 144 15.97 7.07 9.31
N GLY A 145 16.06 6.92 10.64
CA GLY A 145 15.87 8.02 11.60
C GLY A 145 14.46 8.62 11.53
N LEU A 146 13.48 7.83 11.08
CA LEU A 146 12.08 8.22 10.98
C LEU A 146 11.40 7.92 12.31
N GLU A 147 11.74 8.67 13.34
CA GLU A 147 10.89 8.73 14.53
C GLU A 147 9.63 9.49 14.14
N TYR A 148 8.45 8.90 14.38
CA TYR A 148 7.24 9.71 14.47
C TYR A 148 7.50 10.67 15.63
N LEU A 149 7.92 11.89 15.31
CA LEU A 149 7.76 13.00 16.22
C LEU A 149 6.25 13.04 16.46
N ASP A 150 5.81 12.52 17.61
CA ASP A 150 4.55 12.98 18.18
C ASP A 150 4.62 14.50 18.04
N PRO A 151 3.71 15.12 17.26
CA PRO A 151 3.72 16.57 17.14
C PRO A 151 3.74 17.07 18.59
N PRO A 152 4.65 17.99 18.96
CA PRO A 152 4.71 18.46 20.33
C PRO A 152 3.29 18.83 20.70
N ASP A 153 2.79 18.21 21.78
CA ASP A 153 1.52 18.57 22.38
C ASP A 153 1.55 20.08 22.56
N LEU A 154 1.00 20.82 21.60
CA LEU A 154 0.77 22.25 21.69
C LEU A 154 -0.41 22.38 22.66
N LYS A 155 -0.10 22.17 23.94
CA LYS A 155 -0.95 22.56 25.06
C LYS A 155 -1.07 24.08 24.97
N HIS A 156 -2.17 24.53 24.37
CA HIS A 156 -2.67 25.88 24.55
C HIS A 156 -3.57 25.93 25.78
#